data_AF-A0A1S3UEY2-F1
#
_entry.id   AF-A0A1S3UEY2-F1
#
_cell.length_a   1.000
_cell.length_b   1.000
_cell.length_c   1.000
_cell.angle_alpha   90.00
_cell.angle_beta   90.00
_cell.angle_gamma   90.00
#
_symmetry.space_group_name_H-M   'P 1'
#
loop_
_entity.id
_entity.type
_entity.pdbx_description
1 polymer ?
#
loop_
_entity_poly.entity_id
_entity_poly.type
_entity_poly.pdbx_seq_one_letter_code
_entity_poly.pdbx_strand_id
1 'polypeptide(L)'
;MWRERALIVLVVLLHQIYGGDGCSPSSCGKISNISYPFRLQGDPKVCGRFELSCENNITVLSLLSGTFHVEAMNYNNFTIRLVDPGLQPTNCSSLPRYSLSPTNFTDDDLRPYGRWYMSGWSYEDVFYEHIVFLNCSHPVYGKRNYVDTGGCVNWESKGYIYAMAVSDLLGKDLEVGCQVKLVSPISWWGLETNGYSYATIHTALLYGFQVSWIRLVCEGRCTHIDLCHFSMNQRLECYGEATPTGPVYV
;
A
#
# COMPACT_ATOMS: atom_id res chain seq x y z
N MET A 1 -44.61 -31.37 -17.73
CA MET A 1 -44.13 -31.38 -16.33
C MET A 1 -42.74 -32.00 -16.09
N TRP A 2 -42.37 -33.19 -16.57
CA TRP A 2 -41.01 -33.74 -16.37
C TRP A 2 -39.96 -33.18 -17.36
N ARG A 3 -40.36 -32.95 -18.63
CA ARG A 3 -39.50 -32.36 -19.67
C ARG A 3 -39.08 -30.92 -19.37
N GLU A 4 -39.95 -30.11 -18.77
CA GLU A 4 -39.66 -28.70 -18.43
C GLU A 4 -38.68 -28.60 -17.25
N ARG A 5 -38.81 -29.48 -16.25
CA ARG A 5 -37.86 -29.54 -15.13
C ARG A 5 -36.48 -30.00 -15.57
N ALA A 6 -36.41 -30.97 -16.49
CA ALA A 6 -35.14 -31.41 -17.08
C ALA A 6 -34.47 -30.31 -17.90
N LEU A 7 -35.23 -29.53 -18.67
CA LEU A 7 -34.71 -28.38 -19.43
C LEU A 7 -34.22 -27.26 -18.52
N ILE A 8 -34.92 -26.94 -17.43
CA ILE A 8 -34.46 -25.92 -16.45
C ILE A 8 -33.16 -26.38 -15.78
N VAL A 9 -33.07 -27.64 -15.35
CA VAL A 9 -31.82 -28.19 -14.77
C VAL A 9 -30.68 -28.19 -15.80
N LEU A 10 -30.96 -28.53 -17.07
CA LEU A 10 -29.95 -28.50 -18.13
C LEU A 10 -29.50 -27.07 -18.45
N VAL A 11 -30.39 -26.08 -18.45
CA VAL A 11 -30.06 -24.66 -18.69
C VAL A 11 -29.29 -24.07 -17.52
N VAL A 12 -29.63 -24.43 -16.27
CA VAL A 12 -28.85 -24.04 -15.09
C VAL A 12 -27.47 -24.67 -15.12
N LEU A 13 -27.36 -25.96 -15.48
CA LEU A 13 -26.07 -26.64 -15.64
C LEU A 13 -25.26 -26.06 -16.82
N LEU A 14 -25.90 -25.69 -17.94
CA LEU A 14 -25.21 -25.05 -19.07
C LEU A 14 -24.75 -23.62 -18.75
N HIS A 15 -25.47 -22.87 -17.91
CA HIS A 15 -24.96 -21.58 -17.39
C HIS A 15 -23.74 -21.76 -16.48
N GLN A 16 -23.59 -22.92 -15.83
CA GLN A 16 -22.37 -23.25 -15.06
C GLN A 16 -21.21 -23.74 -15.95
N ILE A 17 -21.49 -24.11 -17.21
CA ILE A 17 -20.49 -24.67 -18.15
C ILE A 17 -20.07 -23.66 -19.23
N TYR A 18 -20.85 -22.60 -19.47
CA TYR A 18 -20.58 -21.54 -20.47
C TYR A 18 -20.43 -20.13 -19.86
N GLY A 19 -19.89 -20.03 -18.65
CA GLY A 19 -19.31 -18.77 -18.16
C GLY A 19 -17.84 -18.70 -18.59
N GLY A 20 -17.51 -17.90 -19.61
CA GLY A 20 -16.12 -17.64 -19.99
C GLY A 20 -15.31 -17.22 -18.76
N ASP A 21 -14.22 -17.95 -18.50
CA ASP A 21 -13.28 -17.85 -17.37
C ASP A 21 -13.83 -17.07 -16.15
N GLY A 22 -14.50 -17.81 -15.25
CA GLY A 22 -15.36 -17.35 -14.14
C GLY A 22 -14.74 -16.46 -13.05
N CYS A 23 -14.10 -15.36 -13.44
CA CYS A 23 -13.49 -14.34 -12.60
C CYS A 23 -14.22 -13.01 -12.79
N SER A 24 -15.54 -13.00 -12.56
CA SER A 24 -16.32 -11.76 -12.58
C SER A 24 -15.88 -10.84 -11.43
N PRO A 25 -15.79 -9.51 -11.64
CA PRO A 25 -15.44 -8.60 -10.57
C PRO A 25 -16.39 -8.72 -9.37
N SER A 26 -15.82 -8.69 -8.17
CA SER A 26 -16.54 -8.81 -6.90
C SER A 26 -16.44 -7.51 -6.09
N SER A 27 -17.09 -7.48 -4.92
CA SER A 27 -17.14 -6.29 -4.06
C SER A 27 -17.20 -6.65 -2.59
N CYS A 28 -16.61 -5.82 -1.74
CA CYS A 28 -16.74 -5.90 -0.28
C CYS A 28 -16.64 -4.50 0.35
N GLY A 29 -17.64 -4.11 1.14
CA GLY A 29 -17.65 -2.80 1.78
C GLY A 29 -17.65 -1.65 0.78
N LYS A 30 -16.71 -0.73 0.95
CA LYS A 30 -16.50 0.41 0.05
C LYS A 30 -15.78 0.05 -1.26
N ILE A 31 -15.21 -1.14 -1.36
CA ILE A 31 -14.50 -1.58 -2.56
C ILE A 31 -15.49 -2.32 -3.45
N SER A 32 -15.89 -1.67 -4.54
CA SER A 32 -16.94 -2.16 -5.44
C SER A 32 -16.44 -2.92 -6.67
N ASN A 33 -15.13 -2.88 -6.94
CA ASN A 33 -14.53 -3.48 -8.13
C ASN A 33 -13.23 -4.21 -7.76
N ILE A 34 -13.37 -5.41 -7.21
CA ILE A 34 -12.29 -6.34 -6.93
C ILE A 34 -12.17 -7.27 -8.13
N SER A 35 -11.07 -7.14 -8.86
CA SER A 35 -10.75 -7.94 -10.04
C SER A 35 -9.26 -8.24 -10.04
N TYR A 36 -8.82 -9.06 -11.00
CA TYR A 36 -7.41 -9.37 -11.19
C TYR A 36 -6.55 -8.08 -11.14
N PRO A 37 -5.46 -8.03 -10.35
CA PRO A 37 -4.77 -9.17 -9.74
C PRO A 37 -5.26 -9.58 -8.35
N PHE A 38 -6.33 -8.96 -7.85
CA PHE A 38 -6.90 -9.26 -6.55
C PHE A 38 -8.11 -10.18 -6.69
N ARG A 39 -8.32 -11.01 -5.68
CA ARG A 39 -9.50 -11.86 -5.56
C ARG A 39 -9.95 -11.93 -4.11
N LEU A 40 -11.23 -12.20 -3.87
CA LEU A 40 -11.71 -12.46 -2.53
C LEU A 40 -11.36 -13.89 -2.10
N GLN A 41 -11.27 -14.11 -0.80
CA GLN A 41 -11.14 -15.43 -0.22
C GLN A 41 -12.31 -16.31 -0.68
N GLY A 42 -11.99 -17.48 -1.25
CA GLY A 42 -12.97 -18.40 -1.84
C GLY A 42 -13.05 -18.32 -3.37
N ASP A 43 -12.62 -17.21 -3.98
CA ASP A 43 -12.50 -17.11 -5.43
C ASP A 43 -11.40 -18.05 -5.95
N PRO A 44 -11.55 -18.64 -7.16
CA PRO A 44 -10.51 -19.45 -7.78
C PRO A 44 -9.16 -18.75 -7.83
N LYS A 45 -8.06 -19.48 -7.58
CA LYS A 45 -6.69 -18.91 -7.59
C LYS A 45 -6.33 -18.21 -8.91
N VAL A 46 -6.90 -18.66 -10.02
CA VAL A 46 -6.67 -18.05 -11.34
C VAL A 46 -7.21 -16.61 -11.44
N CYS A 47 -8.17 -16.23 -10.59
CA CYS A 47 -8.78 -14.90 -10.63
C CYS A 47 -7.92 -13.80 -10.02
N GLY A 48 -6.88 -14.15 -9.26
CA GLY A 48 -6.03 -13.16 -8.62
C GLY A 48 -4.87 -13.78 -7.85
N ARG A 49 -3.71 -13.15 -7.98
CA ARG A 49 -2.49 -13.49 -7.23
C ARG A 49 -2.61 -13.09 -5.76
N PHE A 50 -3.27 -11.96 -5.49
CA PHE A 50 -3.45 -11.43 -4.14
C PHE A 50 -4.84 -11.77 -3.61
N GLU A 51 -4.89 -12.44 -2.46
CA GLU A 51 -6.13 -12.78 -1.78
C GLU A 51 -6.51 -11.69 -0.77
N LEU A 52 -7.76 -11.25 -0.82
CA LEU A 52 -8.38 -10.29 0.10
C LEU A 52 -9.42 -11.02 0.96
N SER A 53 -9.46 -10.72 2.27
CA SER A 53 -10.59 -11.12 3.11
C SER A 53 -11.66 -10.02 3.16
N CYS A 54 -12.90 -10.41 3.44
CA CYS A 54 -14.02 -9.50 3.65
C CYS A 54 -14.55 -9.71 5.07
N GLU A 55 -14.15 -8.85 6.00
CA GLU A 55 -14.44 -8.98 7.42
C GLU A 55 -15.39 -7.87 7.85
N ASN A 56 -16.62 -8.23 8.28
CA ASN A 56 -17.63 -7.25 8.70
C ASN A 56 -17.86 -6.12 7.67
N ASN A 57 -17.92 -6.46 6.38
CA ASN A 57 -18.06 -5.51 5.28
C ASN A 57 -16.85 -4.56 5.13
N ILE A 58 -15.66 -4.98 5.56
CA ILE A 58 -14.38 -4.28 5.36
C ILE A 58 -13.47 -5.19 4.54
N THR A 59 -12.93 -4.66 3.45
CA THR A 59 -11.93 -5.37 2.65
C THR A 59 -10.59 -5.31 3.36
N VAL A 60 -9.94 -6.45 3.55
CA VAL A 60 -8.67 -6.58 4.28
C VAL A 60 -7.64 -7.27 3.40
N LEU A 61 -6.42 -6.73 3.40
CA LEU A 61 -5.26 -7.34 2.75
C LEU A 61 -4.26 -7.77 3.81
N SER A 62 -3.83 -9.03 3.74
CA SER A 62 -2.64 -9.48 4.47
C SER A 62 -1.42 -9.11 3.64
N LEU A 63 -0.53 -8.31 4.22
CA LEU A 63 0.68 -7.82 3.55
C LEU A 63 1.85 -7.98 4.52
N LEU A 64 2.89 -8.70 4.09
CA LEU A 64 4.03 -9.07 4.93
C LEU A 64 3.53 -9.78 6.21
N SER A 65 3.88 -9.25 7.39
CA SER A 65 3.45 -9.78 8.70
C SER A 65 2.24 -9.04 9.28
N GLY A 66 1.58 -8.17 8.52
CA GLY A 66 0.48 -7.33 8.98
C GLY A 66 -0.81 -7.53 8.19
N THR A 67 -1.90 -7.01 8.74
CA THR A 67 -3.22 -6.98 8.11
C THR A 67 -3.73 -5.54 8.03
N PHE A 68 -4.11 -5.11 6.83
CA PHE A 68 -4.45 -3.71 6.56
C PHE A 68 -5.83 -3.59 5.96
N HIS A 69 -6.55 -2.53 6.33
CA HIS A 69 -7.81 -2.18 5.70
C HIS A 69 -7.54 -1.57 4.32
N VAL A 70 -8.25 -2.05 3.31
CA VAL A 70 -8.17 -1.49 1.96
C VAL A 70 -9.06 -0.25 1.88
N GLU A 71 -8.44 0.90 1.67
CA GLU A 71 -9.12 2.19 1.56
C GLU A 71 -9.56 2.51 0.13
N ALA A 72 -8.74 2.17 -0.85
CA ALA A 72 -9.01 2.42 -2.26
C ALA A 72 -8.17 1.51 -3.16
N MET A 73 -8.68 1.22 -4.35
CA MET A 73 -7.95 0.53 -5.41
C MET A 73 -8.02 1.38 -6.68
N ASN A 74 -6.88 1.56 -7.34
CA ASN A 74 -6.77 2.32 -8.58
C ASN A 74 -6.08 1.47 -9.64
N TYR A 75 -6.88 0.90 -10.54
CA TYR A 75 -6.40 0.08 -11.65
C TYR A 75 -5.73 0.89 -12.76
N ASN A 76 -6.01 2.19 -12.86
CA ASN A 76 -5.36 3.04 -13.86
C ASN A 76 -3.89 3.28 -13.48
N ASN A 77 -3.58 3.42 -12.20
CA ASN A 77 -2.22 3.68 -11.72
C ASN A 77 -1.57 2.48 -11.02
N PHE A 78 -2.24 1.32 -11.03
CA PHE A 78 -1.79 0.09 -10.38
C PHE A 78 -1.46 0.26 -8.90
N THR A 79 -2.31 0.95 -8.13
CA THR A 79 -2.09 1.20 -6.70
C THR A 79 -3.27 0.80 -5.82
N ILE A 80 -2.97 0.29 -4.62
CA ILE A 80 -3.93 -0.02 -3.56
C ILE A 80 -3.51 0.77 -2.33
N ARG A 81 -4.45 1.53 -1.77
CA ARG A 81 -4.25 2.31 -0.56
C ARG A 81 -4.70 1.52 0.65
N LEU A 82 -3.83 1.43 1.64
CA LEU A 82 -3.95 0.62 2.83
C LEU A 82 -3.87 1.53 4.07
N VAL A 83 -4.68 1.23 5.08
CA VAL A 83 -4.62 1.88 6.40
C VAL A 83 -4.43 0.82 7.47
N ASP A 84 -3.57 1.13 8.44
CA ASP A 84 -3.35 0.28 9.59
C ASP A 84 -4.58 0.28 10.51
N PRO A 85 -5.12 -0.90 10.90
CA PRO A 85 -6.33 -1.00 11.71
C PRO A 85 -6.18 -0.54 13.17
N GLY A 86 -4.96 -0.20 13.61
CA GLY A 86 -4.69 0.42 14.92
C GLY A 86 -5.08 1.90 14.98
N LEU A 87 -5.21 2.57 13.84
CA LEU A 87 -5.50 4.00 13.74
C LEU A 87 -6.99 4.31 13.88
N GLN A 88 -7.31 5.39 14.59
CA GLN A 88 -8.68 5.84 14.86
C GLN A 88 -8.80 7.36 14.65
N PRO A 89 -9.69 7.85 13.77
CA PRO A 89 -9.76 9.26 13.39
C PRO A 89 -9.96 10.27 14.53
N THR A 90 -10.66 9.87 15.59
CA THR A 90 -11.01 10.74 16.73
C THR A 90 -10.08 10.59 17.92
N ASN A 91 -9.04 9.76 17.82
CA ASN A 91 -8.14 9.43 18.91
C ASN A 91 -6.69 9.68 18.49
N CYS A 92 -6.12 10.80 18.92
CA CYS A 92 -4.74 11.17 18.57
C CYS A 92 -3.68 10.23 19.18
N SER A 93 -4.05 9.45 20.20
CA SER A 93 -3.21 8.41 20.81
C SER A 93 -3.24 7.09 20.04
N SER A 94 -4.12 6.96 19.05
CA SER A 94 -4.13 5.79 18.18
C SER A 94 -2.87 5.75 17.33
N LEU A 95 -2.23 4.58 17.32
CA LEU A 95 -0.99 4.33 16.62
C LEU A 95 -1.17 3.16 15.65
N PRO A 96 -0.35 3.11 14.58
CA PRO A 96 -0.23 1.90 13.77
C PRO A 96 0.05 0.68 14.65
N ARG A 97 -0.70 -0.39 14.42
CA ARG A 97 -0.55 -1.69 15.07
C ARG A 97 0.74 -2.38 14.61
N TYR A 98 1.09 -2.20 13.35
CA TYR A 98 2.26 -2.84 12.74
C TYR A 98 3.35 -1.81 12.47
N SER A 99 4.57 -2.14 12.88
CA SER A 99 5.76 -1.38 12.48
C SER A 99 6.22 -1.88 11.12
N LEU A 100 6.17 -1.02 10.10
CA LEU A 100 6.60 -1.32 8.75
C LEU A 100 7.60 -0.28 8.25
N SER A 101 8.73 -0.78 7.76
CA SER A 101 9.80 0.00 7.14
C SER A 101 9.99 -0.44 5.68
N PRO A 102 10.61 0.38 4.81
CA PRO A 102 10.91 0.03 3.43
C PRO A 102 11.66 -1.30 3.28
N THR A 103 12.57 -1.59 4.21
CA THR A 103 13.39 -2.80 4.18
C THR A 103 12.57 -4.08 4.40
N ASN A 104 11.30 -3.97 4.78
CA ASN A 104 10.41 -5.12 4.82
C ASN A 104 9.92 -5.56 3.42
N PHE A 105 10.01 -4.69 2.40
CA PHE A 105 9.52 -4.94 1.03
C PHE A 105 10.62 -5.42 0.09
N THR A 106 11.30 -6.51 0.45
CA THR A 106 12.49 -6.99 -0.29
C THR A 106 12.17 -7.76 -1.57
N ASP A 107 11.03 -8.46 -1.64
CA ASP A 107 10.73 -9.37 -2.77
C ASP A 107 9.22 -9.54 -3.05
N ASP A 108 8.42 -8.53 -2.72
CA ASP A 108 6.97 -8.58 -2.93
C ASP A 108 6.57 -7.95 -4.29
N ASP A 109 5.62 -8.57 -4.97
CA ASP A 109 4.97 -8.03 -6.17
C ASP A 109 4.21 -6.73 -5.87
N LEU A 110 3.80 -6.56 -4.61
CA LEU A 110 3.31 -5.31 -4.02
C LEU A 110 4.47 -4.57 -3.37
N ARG A 111 4.99 -3.56 -4.08
CA ARG A 111 5.96 -2.63 -3.50
C ARG A 111 5.29 -1.37 -3.03
N PRO A 112 5.82 -0.63 -2.04
CA PRO A 112 5.27 0.68 -1.73
C PRO A 112 5.20 1.54 -3.00
N TYR A 113 4.24 2.45 -3.07
CA TYR A 113 4.11 3.38 -4.20
C TYR A 113 4.72 4.72 -3.84
N GLY A 114 5.61 5.22 -4.69
CA GLY A 114 6.32 6.45 -4.44
C GLY A 114 6.80 7.07 -5.73
N ARG A 115 7.40 8.24 -5.59
CA ARG A 115 7.68 9.10 -6.73
C ARG A 115 8.99 8.70 -7.39
N TRP A 116 8.92 8.41 -8.69
CA TRP A 116 10.10 8.29 -9.53
C TRP A 116 10.72 9.68 -9.74
N TYR A 117 11.99 9.86 -9.36
CA TYR A 117 12.77 11.02 -9.78
C TYR A 117 13.90 10.55 -10.69
N MET A 118 14.03 11.15 -11.86
CA MET A 118 15.08 10.80 -12.82
C MET A 118 16.34 11.62 -12.49
N SER A 119 17.31 11.03 -11.81
CA SER A 119 18.64 11.61 -11.58
C SER A 119 19.69 10.95 -12.50
N GLY A 120 19.70 11.32 -13.78
CA GLY A 120 20.70 10.81 -14.74
C GLY A 120 20.38 9.42 -15.31
N TRP A 121 21.34 8.49 -15.23
CA TRP A 121 21.27 7.13 -15.83
C TRP A 121 20.93 6.01 -14.83
N SER A 122 20.67 6.33 -13.58
CA SER A 122 20.28 5.36 -12.53
C SER A 122 18.89 5.70 -11.98
N TYR A 123 18.01 4.70 -11.96
CA TYR A 123 16.81 4.73 -11.13
C TYR A 123 17.25 4.61 -9.68
N GLU A 124 17.38 5.73 -8.97
CA GLU A 124 17.56 5.70 -7.52
C GLU A 124 16.23 5.88 -6.80
N ASP A 125 16.24 5.33 -5.59
CA ASP A 125 15.12 4.78 -4.84
C ASP A 125 13.86 5.62 -4.75
N VAL A 126 12.77 4.89 -4.71
CA VAL A 126 11.42 5.38 -4.60
C VAL A 126 11.26 6.10 -3.26
N PHE A 127 11.06 7.42 -3.27
CA PHE A 127 10.78 8.18 -2.06
C PHE A 127 9.42 7.77 -1.50
N TYR A 128 9.45 6.91 -0.50
CA TYR A 128 8.31 6.62 0.37
C TYR A 128 8.50 7.45 1.63
N GLU A 129 7.50 8.23 2.01
CA GLU A 129 7.57 8.95 3.27
C GLU A 129 7.17 8.00 4.41
N HIS A 130 7.91 8.08 5.50
CA HIS A 130 7.65 7.31 6.71
C HIS A 130 7.49 8.24 7.89
N ILE A 131 6.59 7.85 8.79
CA ILE A 131 6.55 8.42 10.13
C ILE A 131 7.36 7.50 11.04
N VAL A 132 8.40 8.07 11.65
CA VAL A 132 9.24 7.43 12.64
C VAL A 132 8.90 8.03 13.99
N PHE A 133 8.38 7.20 14.88
CA PHE A 133 8.14 7.62 16.25
C PHE A 133 9.35 7.24 17.12
N LEU A 134 9.77 8.21 17.92
CA LEU A 134 10.93 8.14 18.78
C LEU A 134 10.53 8.28 20.24
N ASN A 135 11.24 7.57 21.11
CA ASN A 135 11.27 7.85 22.54
C ASN A 135 12.69 8.27 22.93
N CYS A 136 12.86 9.48 23.44
CA CYS A 136 14.13 10.05 23.84
C CYS A 136 14.23 10.17 25.36
N SER A 137 15.43 9.95 25.90
CA SER A 137 15.71 10.09 27.34
C SER A 137 15.81 11.54 27.82
N HIS A 138 15.92 12.49 26.90
CA HIS A 138 16.02 13.92 27.16
C HIS A 138 15.35 14.72 26.03
N PRO A 139 14.96 15.99 26.27
CA PRO A 139 14.37 16.82 25.25
C PRO A 139 15.35 17.10 24.11
N VAL A 140 14.84 17.09 22.89
CA VAL A 140 15.59 17.49 21.69
C VAL A 140 15.28 18.95 21.36
N TYR A 141 16.32 19.77 21.21
CA TYR A 141 16.20 21.21 20.94
C TYR A 141 16.69 21.58 19.55
N GLY A 142 16.09 22.59 18.93
CA GLY A 142 16.56 23.19 17.67
C GLY A 142 16.34 22.35 16.41
N LYS A 143 15.76 21.14 16.53
CA LYS A 143 15.47 20.25 15.41
C LYS A 143 14.00 20.26 15.03
N ARG A 144 13.69 20.84 13.87
CA ARG A 144 12.30 20.99 13.38
C ARG A 144 11.64 19.67 12.95
N ASN A 145 12.43 18.66 12.61
CA ASN A 145 11.94 17.35 12.21
C ASN A 145 11.50 16.48 13.42
N TYR A 146 11.91 16.84 14.65
CA TYR A 146 11.46 16.21 15.88
C TYR A 146 10.15 16.86 16.33
N VAL A 147 9.02 16.38 15.81
CA VAL A 147 7.70 16.93 16.13
C VAL A 147 7.23 16.35 17.47
N ASP A 148 7.06 17.21 18.46
CA ASP A 148 6.50 16.83 19.76
C ASP A 148 5.06 16.30 19.58
N THR A 149 4.78 15.14 20.15
CA THR A 149 3.44 14.52 20.09
C THR A 149 2.42 15.19 20.99
N GLY A 150 2.80 16.20 21.80
CA GLY A 150 1.91 17.00 22.63
C GLY A 150 1.19 16.20 23.70
N GLY A 151 1.76 15.08 24.13
CA GLY A 151 1.14 14.14 25.07
C GLY A 151 0.08 13.21 24.47
N CYS A 152 -0.17 13.26 23.16
CA CYS A 152 -1.06 12.32 22.49
C CYS A 152 -0.52 10.89 22.57
N VAL A 153 0.79 10.70 22.42
CA VAL A 153 1.40 9.37 22.51
C VAL A 153 2.04 9.19 23.87
N ASN A 154 1.82 8.04 24.51
CA ASN A 154 2.44 7.71 25.79
C ASN A 154 2.80 6.22 25.84
N TRP A 155 4.09 5.92 25.65
CA TRP A 155 4.61 4.55 25.75
C TRP A 155 5.22 4.24 27.12
N GLU A 156 5.86 5.22 27.73
CA GLU A 156 6.57 5.09 29.00
C GLU A 156 6.41 6.38 29.79
N SER A 157 6.26 6.28 31.11
CA SER A 157 5.96 7.41 32.00
C SER A 157 7.09 8.45 32.14
N LYS A 158 8.25 8.26 31.49
CA LYS A 158 9.45 9.10 31.67
C LYS A 158 10.18 9.47 30.36
N GLY A 159 9.54 9.33 29.20
CA GLY A 159 10.14 9.60 27.90
C GLY A 159 9.67 10.90 27.23
N TYR A 160 10.51 11.46 26.35
CA TYR A 160 10.13 12.53 25.42
C TYR A 160 9.78 11.92 24.06
N ILE A 161 8.52 12.03 23.65
CA ILE A 161 8.00 11.31 22.49
C ILE A 161 7.84 12.25 21.31
N TYR A 162 8.53 11.89 20.23
CA TYR A 162 8.54 12.65 18.98
C TYR A 162 8.05 11.79 17.81
N ALA A 163 7.50 12.44 16.81
CA ALA A 163 7.24 11.86 15.50
C ALA A 163 8.06 12.62 14.45
N MET A 164 8.66 11.90 13.51
CA MET A 164 9.43 12.48 12.42
C MET A 164 8.90 11.96 11.10
N ALA A 165 8.58 12.87 10.17
CA ALA A 165 8.34 12.51 8.78
C ALA A 165 9.67 12.55 8.02
N VAL A 166 10.07 11.40 7.47
CA VAL A 166 11.35 11.24 6.78
C VAL A 166 11.18 10.34 5.57
N SER A 167 11.85 10.67 4.47
CA SER A 167 11.95 9.77 3.30
C SER A 167 13.04 8.72 3.49
N ASP A 168 14.19 9.13 4.03
CA ASP A 168 15.27 8.23 4.43
C ASP A 168 15.72 8.59 5.85
N LEU A 169 15.89 7.57 6.70
CA LEU A 169 16.31 7.73 8.09
C LEU A 169 17.74 7.21 8.23
N LEU A 170 18.70 8.13 8.31
CA LEU A 170 20.09 7.79 8.53
C LEU A 170 20.42 7.85 10.02
N GLY A 171 21.40 7.05 10.46
CA GLY A 171 21.82 7.05 11.87
C GLY A 171 22.26 8.42 12.39
N LYS A 172 22.74 9.30 11.50
CA LYS A 172 23.11 10.70 11.82
C LYS A 172 21.90 11.60 12.13
N ASP A 173 20.70 11.20 11.72
CA ASP A 173 19.47 11.96 11.95
C ASP A 173 18.92 11.74 13.37
N LEU A 174 19.29 10.61 13.98
CA LEU A 174 18.94 10.21 15.34
C LEU A 174 19.84 10.89 16.37
N GLU A 175 19.23 11.59 17.32
CA GLU A 175 19.92 12.13 18.47
C GLU A 175 20.34 11.03 19.44
N VAL A 176 21.47 11.25 20.12
CA VAL A 176 21.93 10.35 21.18
C VAL A 176 20.83 10.24 22.23
N GLY A 177 20.55 9.02 22.69
CA GLY A 177 19.49 8.79 23.69
C GLY A 177 18.06 8.73 23.14
N CYS A 178 17.87 8.86 21.82
CA CYS A 178 16.60 8.57 21.14
C CYS A 178 16.57 7.14 20.60
N GLN A 179 15.43 6.47 20.76
CA GLN A 179 15.19 5.12 20.26
C GLN A 179 14.00 5.11 19.32
N VAL A 180 14.15 4.46 18.16
CA VAL A 180 13.02 4.16 17.27
C VAL A 180 12.12 3.14 17.95
N LYS A 181 10.84 3.46 18.01
CA LYS A 181 9.82 2.62 18.66
C LYS A 181 8.78 2.12 17.65
N LEU A 182 8.48 2.91 16.62
CA LEU A 182 7.53 2.55 15.58
C LEU A 182 7.91 3.25 14.26
N VAL A 183 7.76 2.53 13.16
CA VAL A 183 7.87 3.09 11.80
C VAL A 183 6.58 2.76 11.06
N SER A 184 6.01 3.74 10.36
CA SER A 184 4.82 3.54 9.55
C SER A 184 4.99 4.22 8.19
N PRO A 185 4.74 3.51 7.08
CA PRO A 185 4.67 4.13 5.77
C PRO A 185 3.46 5.06 5.68
N ILE A 186 3.60 6.10 4.86
CA ILE A 186 2.53 7.01 4.48
C ILE A 186 2.64 7.34 2.99
N SER A 187 1.52 7.67 2.37
CA SER A 187 1.48 8.24 1.01
C SER A 187 0.95 9.66 1.04
N TRP A 188 1.53 10.46 1.93
CA TRP A 188 1.21 11.88 2.10
C TRP A 188 2.47 12.69 1.89
N TRP A 189 2.57 13.37 0.76
CA TRP A 189 3.83 13.99 0.37
C TRP A 189 4.07 15.38 0.98
N GLY A 190 5.34 15.73 1.09
CA GLY A 190 5.83 17.04 1.46
C GLY A 190 6.03 17.23 2.96
N LEU A 191 5.84 16.19 3.79
CA LEU A 191 5.89 16.33 5.25
C LEU A 191 7.30 16.60 5.79
N GLU A 192 8.33 16.19 5.05
CA GLU A 192 9.74 16.43 5.42
C GLU A 192 10.15 17.91 5.37
N THR A 193 9.40 18.78 4.68
CA THR A 193 9.85 20.16 4.37
C THR A 193 9.31 21.26 5.27
N ASN A 194 8.15 21.10 5.94
CA ASN A 194 7.43 22.26 6.51
C ASN A 194 7.22 22.30 8.04
N GLY A 195 7.97 21.56 8.86
CA GLY A 195 7.87 21.70 10.33
C GLY A 195 6.43 21.52 10.84
N TYR A 196 5.83 20.38 10.49
CA TYR A 196 4.42 20.10 10.70
C TYR A 196 4.07 19.81 12.15
N SER A 197 2.78 19.93 12.48
CA SER A 197 2.24 19.53 13.77
C SER A 197 2.02 18.02 13.85
N TYR A 198 1.96 17.48 15.07
CA TYR A 198 1.59 16.07 15.27
C TYR A 198 0.19 15.76 14.72
N ALA A 199 -0.76 16.70 14.76
CA ALA A 199 -2.08 16.52 14.17
C ALA A 199 -2.02 16.28 12.65
N THR A 200 -1.09 16.95 11.96
CA THR A 200 -0.87 16.72 10.53
C THR A 200 -0.25 15.34 10.28
N ILE A 201 0.73 14.95 11.09
CA ILE A 201 1.33 13.60 11.03
C ILE A 201 0.25 12.52 11.26
N HIS A 202 -0.61 12.71 12.25
CA HIS A 202 -1.69 11.77 12.55
C HIS A 202 -2.72 11.69 11.41
N THR A 203 -3.04 12.82 10.78
CA THR A 203 -3.87 12.86 9.57
C THR A 203 -3.25 12.09 8.40
N ALA A 204 -1.93 12.21 8.22
CA ALA A 204 -1.21 11.47 7.19
C ALA A 204 -1.20 9.96 7.46
N LEU A 205 -1.06 9.54 8.72
CA LEU A 205 -1.22 8.13 9.12
C LEU A 205 -2.62 7.61 8.81
N LEU A 206 -3.67 8.39 9.12
CA LEU A 206 -5.06 8.04 8.82
C LEU A 206 -5.35 7.96 7.32
N TYR A 207 -4.65 8.74 6.50
CA TYR A 207 -4.70 8.58 5.05
C TYR A 207 -4.11 7.24 4.60
N GLY A 208 -3.08 6.76 5.31
CA GLY A 208 -2.42 5.50 5.06
C GLY A 208 -1.35 5.58 3.99
N PHE A 209 -1.04 4.43 3.40
CA PHE A 209 0.03 4.27 2.42
C PHE A 209 -0.47 3.50 1.21
N GLN A 210 0.16 3.74 0.07
CA GLN A 210 -0.11 3.07 -1.19
C GLN A 210 0.97 2.04 -1.42
N VAL A 211 0.56 0.86 -1.88
CA VAL A 211 1.45 -0.11 -2.53
C VAL A 211 1.00 -0.29 -3.97
N SER A 212 1.91 -0.70 -4.83
CA SER A 212 1.74 -0.85 -6.26
C SER A 212 2.01 -2.28 -6.70
N TRP A 213 1.14 -2.80 -7.55
CA TRP A 213 1.31 -4.07 -8.24
C TRP A 213 1.86 -3.90 -9.66
N ILE A 214 2.47 -2.75 -9.96
CA ILE A 214 3.03 -2.48 -11.29
C ILE A 214 4.03 -3.58 -11.71
N ARG A 215 4.82 -4.12 -10.77
CA ARG A 215 5.75 -5.22 -11.03
C ARG A 215 5.05 -6.43 -11.64
N LEU A 216 3.88 -6.81 -11.09
CA LEU A 216 3.08 -7.90 -11.64
C LEU A 216 2.61 -7.61 -13.07
N VAL A 217 2.22 -6.37 -13.37
CA VAL A 217 1.80 -5.99 -14.73
C VAL A 217 2.98 -5.99 -15.70
N CYS A 218 4.18 -5.71 -15.20
CA CYS A 218 5.44 -5.72 -15.94
C CYS A 218 6.01 -7.11 -16.20
N GLU A 219 5.55 -8.16 -15.49
CA GLU A 219 5.99 -9.53 -15.70
C GLU A 219 5.78 -9.94 -17.17
N GLY A 220 6.87 -10.32 -17.84
CA GLY A 220 6.85 -10.76 -19.23
C GLY A 220 6.59 -9.68 -20.28
N ARG A 221 6.52 -8.39 -19.90
CA ARG A 221 6.33 -7.28 -20.85
C ARG A 221 7.61 -6.67 -21.38
N CYS A 222 8.65 -6.59 -20.55
CA CYS A 222 9.99 -6.12 -20.92
C CYS A 222 11.00 -7.24 -20.70
N THR A 223 12.18 -7.14 -21.33
CA THR A 223 13.29 -8.10 -21.12
C THR A 223 13.70 -8.22 -19.65
N HIS A 224 13.65 -7.12 -18.92
CA HIS A 224 13.89 -7.06 -17.48
C HIS A 224 12.78 -6.26 -16.79
N ILE A 225 12.28 -6.78 -15.66
CA ILE A 225 11.21 -6.14 -14.87
C ILE A 225 11.58 -4.72 -14.42
N ASP A 226 12.87 -4.47 -14.17
CA ASP A 226 13.37 -3.18 -13.71
C ASP A 226 13.39 -2.10 -14.83
N LEU A 227 13.23 -2.49 -16.10
CA LEU A 227 13.09 -1.55 -17.22
C LEU A 227 11.64 -1.10 -17.43
N CYS A 228 10.69 -1.77 -16.77
CA CYS A 228 9.28 -1.48 -16.92
C CYS A 228 8.83 -0.39 -15.94
N HIS A 229 8.18 0.65 -16.46
CA HIS A 229 7.68 1.75 -15.64
C HIS A 229 6.34 2.29 -16.15
N PHE A 230 5.63 3.02 -15.30
CA PHE A 230 4.39 3.69 -15.65
C PHE A 230 4.68 5.16 -15.94
N SER A 231 4.52 5.57 -17.20
CA SER A 231 4.85 6.91 -17.66
C SER A 231 3.80 7.94 -17.25
N MET A 232 4.17 9.22 -17.32
CA MET A 232 3.24 10.33 -17.02
C MET A 232 2.01 10.36 -17.95
N ASN A 233 2.09 9.70 -19.11
CA ASN A 233 0.98 9.56 -20.06
C ASN A 233 0.03 8.40 -19.71
N GLN A 234 0.15 7.83 -18.51
CA GLN A 234 -0.63 6.69 -18.03
C GLN A 234 -0.45 5.45 -18.91
N ARG A 235 0.79 5.19 -19.36
CA ARG A 235 1.13 4.03 -20.18
C ARG A 235 2.26 3.25 -19.52
N LEU A 236 2.20 1.94 -19.67
CA LEU A 236 3.30 1.08 -19.30
C LEU A 236 4.34 1.08 -20.41
N GLU A 237 5.59 1.39 -20.07
CA GLU A 237 6.68 1.56 -21.03
C GLU A 237 7.92 0.77 -20.59
N CYS A 238 8.64 0.21 -21.55
CA CYS A 238 9.92 -0.48 -21.35
C CYS A 238 11.06 0.49 -21.72
N TYR A 239 11.90 0.83 -20.77
CA TYR A 239 13.04 1.71 -21.00
C TYR A 239 14.10 1.01 -21.87
N GLY A 240 14.60 1.71 -22.89
CA GLY A 240 15.67 1.20 -23.76
C GLY A 240 15.22 0.14 -24.79
N GLU A 241 13.94 -0.23 -24.82
CA GLU A 241 13.38 -1.11 -25.84
C GLU A 241 12.64 -0.29 -26.90
N ALA A 242 12.91 -0.56 -28.17
CA ALA A 242 12.03 -0.08 -29.24
C ALA A 242 10.65 -0.71 -29.02
N THR A 243 9.61 0.13 -28.96
CA THR A 243 8.20 -0.22 -28.73
C THR A 243 7.81 -1.64 -29.16
N PRO A 244 7.32 -2.51 -28.26
CA PRO A 244 6.80 -3.81 -28.67
C PRO A 244 5.56 -3.64 -29.54
N THR A 245 5.68 -4.01 -30.82
CA THR A 245 4.54 -4.18 -31.73
C THR A 245 3.82 -5.48 -31.40
N GLY A 246 2.85 -5.45 -30.49
CA GLY A 246 2.01 -6.61 -30.22
C GLY A 246 0.74 -6.25 -29.42
N PRO A 247 -0.43 -6.83 -29.74
CA PRO A 247 -1.67 -6.50 -29.08
C PRO A 247 -1.69 -7.02 -27.64
N VAL A 248 -2.24 -6.21 -26.74
CA VAL A 248 -2.57 -6.56 -25.36
C VAL A 248 -3.87 -7.35 -25.37
N TYR A 249 -3.83 -8.61 -24.89
CA TYR A 249 -5.04 -9.32 -24.51
C TYR A 249 -5.33 -8.97 -23.05
N VAL A 250 -6.48 -8.32 -22.83
CA VAL A 250 -7.13 -8.10 -21.53
C VAL A 250 -8.07 -9.27 -21.27
#